data_AF-A0A852GZ90-F1
#
_entry.id   AF-A0A852GZ90-F1
#
_cell.length_a   1.000
_cell.length_b   1.000
_cell.length_c   1.000
_cell.angle_alpha   90.00
_cell.angle_beta   90.00
_cell.angle_gamma   90.00
#
_symmetry.space_group_name_H-M   'P 1'
#
loop_
_entity.id
_entity.type
_entity.pdbx_description
1 polymer ?
#
loop_
_entity_poly.entity_id
_entity_poly.type
_entity_poly.pdbx_seq_one_letter_code
_entity_poly.pdbx_strand_id
1 'polypeptide(L)'
;TRHRWLEKPLCSLKPVKGRTVFTDAGRKTKKAACVWQQQGEWLQHVIKGETGDTLQTLELKAVCWALQTWNKEPLNVVSDSLYVVGVVRRIEDALLRQTKNQRLGELFL
;
A
#
# COMPACT_ATOMS: atom_id res chain seq x y z
N THR A 1 33.64 14.38 18.37
CA THR A 1 32.64 13.31 18.63
C THR A 1 31.87 13.05 17.36
N ARG A 2 32.12 11.92 16.68
CA ARG A 2 31.55 11.63 15.36
C ARG A 2 30.15 11.03 15.57
N HIS A 3 29.10 11.80 15.29
CA HIS A 3 27.74 11.28 15.36
C HIS A 3 27.58 10.12 14.38
N ARG A 4 27.14 8.96 14.88
CA ARG A 4 26.83 7.78 14.07
C ARG A 4 25.34 7.84 13.74
N TRP A 5 25.03 8.02 12.47
CA TRP A 5 23.66 7.96 11.98
C TRP A 5 23.19 6.50 12.03
N LEU A 6 22.01 6.27 12.61
CA LEU A 6 21.33 4.98 12.59
C LEU A 6 20.26 5.04 11.50
N GLU A 7 20.42 4.24 10.48
CA GLU A 7 19.41 4.07 9.44
C GLU A 7 18.29 3.20 9.99
N LYS A 8 17.05 3.71 9.90
CA LYS A 8 15.86 3.01 10.36
C LYS A 8 15.06 2.60 9.13
N PRO A 9 14.81 1.30 8.92
CA PRO A 9 13.95 0.83 7.84
C PRO A 9 12.54 1.46 7.94
N LEU A 10 11.99 1.82 6.79
CA LEU A 10 10.61 2.26 6.60
C LEU A 10 9.64 1.11 6.87
N CYS A 11 10.00 -0.13 6.50
CA CYS A 11 9.19 -1.31 6.77
C CYS A 11 9.52 -2.00 8.10
N SER A 12 8.49 -2.40 8.85
CA SER A 12 8.61 -3.19 10.09
C SER A 12 7.89 -4.53 9.96
N LEU A 13 8.49 -5.59 10.52
CA LEU A 13 7.85 -6.92 10.63
C LEU A 13 6.88 -7.02 11.80
N LYS A 14 6.94 -6.08 12.73
CA LYS A 14 6.05 -6.00 13.89
C LYS A 14 5.07 -4.83 13.68
N PRO A 15 3.84 -4.93 14.21
CA PRO A 15 2.91 -3.81 14.20
C PRO A 15 3.54 -2.55 14.78
N VAL A 16 3.30 -1.42 14.13
CA VAL A 16 3.77 -0.11 14.56
C VAL A 16 2.69 0.60 15.36
N LYS A 17 3.09 1.57 16.19
CA LYS A 17 2.16 2.47 16.88
C LYS A 17 1.59 3.46 15.86
N GLY A 18 0.54 3.04 15.17
CA GLY A 18 -0.07 3.74 14.05
C GLY A 18 -1.45 3.17 13.73
N ARG A 19 -2.14 3.79 12.78
CA ARG A 19 -3.46 3.35 12.33
C ARG A 19 -3.36 2.01 11.61
N THR A 20 -4.43 1.21 11.68
CA THR A 20 -4.57 -0.03 10.91
C THR A 20 -5.57 0.18 9.79
N VAL A 21 -5.15 -0.12 8.56
CA VAL A 21 -5.97 -0.05 7.35
C VAL A 21 -6.06 -1.44 6.75
N PHE A 22 -7.27 -1.88 6.50
CA PHE A 22 -7.58 -3.13 5.80
C PHE A 22 -7.83 -2.83 4.34
N THR A 23 -7.19 -3.57 3.44
CA THR A 23 -7.32 -3.38 1.99
C THR A 23 -7.81 -4.65 1.32
N ASP A 24 -8.68 -4.51 0.32
CA ASP A 24 -9.20 -5.61 -0.49
C ASP A 24 -9.57 -5.07 -1.89
N ALA A 25 -9.57 -5.93 -2.91
CA ALA A 25 -10.06 -5.62 -4.23
C ALA A 25 -10.97 -6.71 -4.83
N GLY A 26 -12.03 -6.26 -5.50
CA GLY A 26 -12.96 -7.12 -6.21
C GLY A 26 -12.74 -7.10 -7.72
N ARG A 27 -12.37 -8.23 -8.32
CA ARG A 27 -12.23 -8.36 -9.78
C ARG A 27 -13.56 -8.12 -10.52
N LYS A 28 -14.66 -8.70 -10.02
CA LYS A 28 -15.99 -8.59 -10.65
C LYS A 28 -16.55 -7.17 -10.54
N THR A 29 -16.35 -6.54 -9.38
CA THR A 29 -16.80 -5.17 -9.11
C THR A 29 -15.88 -4.12 -9.73
N LYS A 30 -14.66 -4.50 -10.13
CA LYS A 30 -13.57 -3.61 -10.57
C LYS A 30 -13.37 -2.47 -9.57
N LYS A 31 -13.31 -2.80 -8.28
CA LYS A 31 -13.15 -1.82 -7.20
C LYS A 31 -12.10 -2.32 -6.23
N ALA A 32 -11.37 -1.38 -5.65
CA ALA A 32 -10.56 -1.61 -4.47
C ALA A 32 -11.17 -0.84 -3.30
N ALA A 33 -10.96 -1.32 -2.08
CA ALA A 33 -11.47 -0.69 -0.87
C ALA A 33 -10.37 -0.61 0.19
N CYS A 34 -10.43 0.45 0.98
CA CYS A 34 -9.64 0.64 2.19
C CYS A 34 -10.59 0.93 3.34
N VAL A 35 -10.45 0.22 4.45
CA VAL A 35 -11.29 0.38 5.63
C VAL A 35 -10.40 0.59 6.85
N TRP A 36 -10.72 1.58 7.68
CA TRP A 36 -9.95 1.87 8.89
C TRP A 36 -10.85 2.41 9.99
N GLN A 37 -10.37 2.34 11.23
CA GLN A 37 -11.05 2.91 12.38
C GLN A 37 -10.47 4.30 12.72
N GLN A 38 -11.34 5.26 13.03
CA GLN A 38 -10.96 6.59 13.50
C GLN A 38 -11.95 7.07 14.55
N GLN A 39 -11.44 7.41 15.75
CA GLN A 39 -12.26 7.93 16.86
C GLN A 39 -13.47 7.05 17.21
N GLY A 40 -13.32 5.72 17.12
CA GLY A 40 -14.38 4.75 17.40
C GLY A 40 -15.24 4.39 16.19
N GLU A 41 -15.24 5.19 15.14
CA GLU A 41 -16.03 4.96 13.93
C GLU A 41 -15.26 4.23 12.83
N TRP A 42 -15.97 3.41 12.06
CA TRP A 42 -15.42 2.75 10.88
C TRP A 42 -15.60 3.62 9.64
N LEU A 43 -14.49 3.93 8.98
CA LEU A 43 -14.45 4.70 7.75
C LEU A 43 -14.01 3.81 6.59
N GLN A 44 -14.45 4.15 5.38
CA GLN A 44 -14.08 3.45 4.17
C GLN A 44 -13.79 4.40 3.02
N HIS A 45 -12.90 3.96 2.13
CA HIS A 45 -12.63 4.61 0.86
C HIS A 45 -12.70 3.55 -0.26
N VAL A 46 -13.42 3.85 -1.33
CA VAL A 46 -13.61 2.94 -2.47
C VAL A 46 -12.99 3.56 -3.72
N ILE A 47 -12.06 2.84 -4.32
CA ILE A 47 -11.34 3.21 -5.53
C ILE A 47 -11.99 2.48 -6.69
N LYS A 48 -12.42 3.22 -7.72
CA LYS A 48 -12.92 2.62 -8.95
C LYS A 48 -11.74 2.22 -9.84
N GLY A 49 -11.80 0.99 -10.36
CA GLY A 49 -10.87 0.51 -11.37
C GLY A 49 -11.11 1.14 -12.73
N GLU A 50 -10.05 1.17 -13.53
CA GLU A 50 -10.03 1.65 -14.91
C GLU A 50 -9.92 0.49 -15.90
N THR A 51 -10.08 0.80 -17.19
CA THR A 51 -9.85 -0.17 -18.26
C THR A 51 -8.41 -0.65 -18.24
N GLY A 52 -8.20 -1.96 -18.16
CA GLY A 52 -6.87 -2.57 -18.10
C GLY A 52 -6.39 -2.91 -16.69
N ASP A 53 -7.10 -2.49 -15.64
CA ASP A 53 -6.79 -2.94 -14.28
C ASP A 53 -7.03 -4.45 -14.13
N THR A 54 -6.04 -5.12 -13.55
CA THR A 54 -6.17 -6.49 -13.07
C THR A 54 -6.53 -6.49 -11.59
N LEU A 55 -6.85 -7.67 -11.04
CA LEU A 55 -7.03 -7.79 -9.59
C LEU A 55 -5.78 -7.32 -8.84
N GLN A 56 -4.58 -7.71 -9.29
CA GLN A 56 -3.32 -7.33 -8.65
C GLN A 56 -3.05 -5.82 -8.70
N THR A 57 -3.42 -5.13 -9.78
CA THR A 57 -3.25 -3.67 -9.85
C THR A 57 -4.25 -2.95 -8.95
N LEU A 58 -5.47 -3.48 -8.78
CA LEU A 58 -6.46 -2.94 -7.83
C LEU A 58 -6.03 -3.13 -6.38
N GLU A 59 -5.52 -4.32 -6.02
CA GLU A 59 -4.94 -4.57 -4.70
C GLU A 59 -3.81 -3.58 -4.41
N LEU A 60 -2.90 -3.39 -5.38
CA LEU A 60 -1.78 -2.45 -5.22
C LEU A 60 -2.28 -1.01 -5.08
N LYS A 61 -3.29 -0.61 -5.85
CA LYS A 61 -3.92 0.72 -5.75
C LYS A 61 -4.47 1.01 -4.36
N ALA A 62 -5.14 0.05 -3.71
CA ALA A 62 -5.63 0.23 -2.35
C ALA A 62 -4.48 0.51 -1.37
N VAL A 63 -3.40 -0.25 -1.48
CA VAL A 63 -2.23 -0.07 -0.62
C VAL A 63 -1.49 1.24 -0.91
N CYS A 64 -1.31 1.61 -2.18
CA CYS A 64 -0.73 2.90 -2.54
C CYS A 64 -1.56 4.06 -2.00
N TRP A 65 -2.89 4.01 -2.15
CA TRP A 65 -3.78 5.02 -1.59
C TRP A 65 -3.63 5.14 -0.07
N ALA A 66 -3.58 4.02 0.65
CA ALA A 66 -3.40 4.03 2.11
C ALA A 66 -2.06 4.66 2.51
N LEU A 67 -0.96 4.25 1.87
CA LEU A 67 0.38 4.78 2.16
C LEU A 67 0.50 6.27 1.80
N GLN A 68 -0.12 6.72 0.71
CA GLN A 68 -0.16 8.13 0.32
C GLN A 68 -0.99 8.97 1.29
N THR A 69 -2.13 8.45 1.74
CA THR A 69 -3.05 9.14 2.67
C THR A 69 -2.39 9.43 4.02
N TRP A 70 -1.58 8.50 4.52
CA TRP A 70 -0.88 8.62 5.81
C TRP A 70 0.64 8.63 5.67
N ASN A 71 1.16 9.30 4.65
CA ASN A 71 2.60 9.32 4.34
C ASN A 71 3.51 9.98 5.39
N LYS A 72 2.94 10.67 6.39
CA LYS A 72 3.66 11.32 7.51
C LYS A 72 3.48 10.59 8.84
N GLU A 73 2.72 9.49 8.88
CA GLU A 73 2.41 8.74 10.10
C GLU A 73 2.81 7.26 9.94
N PRO A 74 3.19 6.56 11.02
CA PRO A 74 3.30 5.11 10.98
C PRO A 74 1.96 4.47 10.61
N LEU A 75 1.98 3.48 9.72
CA LEU A 75 0.79 2.81 9.22
C LEU A 75 0.94 1.30 9.27
N ASN A 76 -0.08 0.60 9.76
CA ASN A 76 -0.24 -0.84 9.60
C ASN A 76 -1.18 -1.10 8.43
N VAL A 77 -0.71 -1.78 7.39
CA VAL A 77 -1.56 -2.20 6.25
C VAL A 77 -1.79 -3.71 6.36
N VAL A 78 -3.07 -4.09 6.37
CA VAL A 78 -3.51 -5.49 6.38
C VAL A 78 -4.12 -5.80 5.02
N SER A 79 -3.46 -6.69 4.28
CA SER A 79 -3.88 -7.14 2.96
C SER A 79 -3.78 -8.66 2.89
N ASP A 80 -4.73 -9.30 2.22
CA ASP A 80 -4.69 -10.73 1.88
C ASP A 80 -3.93 -11.01 0.56
N SER A 81 -3.55 -9.96 -0.17
CA SER A 81 -2.76 -10.05 -1.39
C SER A 81 -1.27 -10.27 -1.09
N LEU A 82 -0.85 -11.54 -1.10
CA LEU A 82 0.57 -11.93 -0.97
C LEU A 82 1.47 -11.22 -2.01
N TYR A 83 0.93 -10.94 -3.20
CA TYR A 83 1.63 -10.18 -4.23
C TYR A 83 1.99 -8.78 -3.73
N VAL A 84 1.01 -8.02 -3.25
CA VAL A 84 1.21 -6.63 -2.79
C VAL A 84 2.04 -6.57 -1.53
N VAL A 85 1.79 -7.45 -0.55
CA VAL A 85 2.62 -7.54 0.66
C VAL A 85 4.08 -7.81 0.29
N GLY A 86 4.33 -8.70 -0.67
CA GLY A 86 5.67 -8.97 -1.17
C GLY A 86 6.32 -7.76 -1.84
N VAL A 87 5.55 -7.01 -2.65
CA VAL A 87 6.00 -5.78 -3.31
C VAL A 87 6.41 -4.72 -2.28
N VAL A 88 5.52 -4.37 -1.34
CA VAL A 88 5.75 -3.32 -0.33
C VAL A 88 6.99 -3.63 0.50
N ARG A 89 7.19 -4.89 0.89
CA ARG A 89 8.36 -5.29 1.69
C ARG A 89 9.70 -5.17 0.97
N ARG A 90 9.71 -5.06 -0.36
CA ARG A 90 10.93 -4.99 -1.17
C ARG A 90 11.12 -3.63 -1.82
N ILE A 91 10.09 -2.80 -1.89
CA ILE A 91 10.12 -1.57 -2.70
C ILE A 91 10.98 -0.47 -2.07
N GLU A 92 11.15 -0.49 -0.75
CA GLU A 92 11.89 0.53 0.02
C GLU A 92 13.26 0.86 -0.59
N ASP A 93 14.04 -0.16 -0.96
CA ASP A 93 15.38 -0.01 -1.53
C ASP A 93 15.47 -0.46 -3.00
N ALA A 94 14.32 -0.62 -3.68
CA ALA A 94 14.28 -1.15 -5.03
C ALA A 94 14.49 -0.06 -6.08
N LEU A 95 15.32 -0.39 -7.07
CA LEU A 95 15.31 0.32 -8.35
C LEU A 95 14.25 -0.30 -9.26
N LEU A 96 13.35 0.54 -9.76
CA LEU A 96 12.30 0.13 -10.68
C LEU A 96 12.84 0.06 -12.11
N ARG A 97 12.91 -1.14 -12.67
CA ARG A 97 13.13 -1.31 -14.11
C ARG A 97 11.84 -1.02 -14.86
N GLN A 98 11.94 -0.33 -16.00
CA GLN A 98 10.79 -0.06 -16.87
C GLN A 98 10.04 -1.37 -17.19
N THR A 99 8.73 -1.37 -16.93
CA THR A 99 7.85 -2.54 -17.06
C THR A 99 7.20 -2.57 -18.43
N LYS A 100 6.95 -3.78 -18.97
CA LYS A 100 6.12 -3.94 -20.18
C LYS A 100 4.64 -3.62 -19.92
N ASN A 101 4.19 -3.78 -18.67
CA ASN A 101 2.87 -3.35 -18.23
C ASN A 101 2.97 -1.90 -17.72
N GLN A 102 2.57 -0.94 -18.57
CA GLN A 102 2.62 0.49 -18.25
C GLN A 102 1.78 0.83 -17.01
N ARG A 103 0.57 0.27 -16.92
CA ARG A 103 -0.33 0.54 -15.80
C ARG A 103 0.26 0.14 -14.45
N LEU A 104 0.97 -0.98 -14.39
CA LEU A 104 1.65 -1.40 -13.18
C LEU A 104 2.78 -0.42 -12.79
N GLY A 105 3.53 0.09 -13.78
CA GLY A 105 4.62 1.05 -13.55
C GLY A 105 4.10 2.38 -12.99
N GLU A 106 2.98 2.87 -13.52
CA GLU A 106 2.31 4.10 -13.05
C GLU A 106 1.90 4.06 -11.58
N LEU A 107 1.67 2.87 -11.01
CA LEU A 107 1.30 2.74 -9.59
C LEU A 107 2.47 2.93 -8.63
N PHE A 108 3.70 2.89 -9.14
CA PHE A 108 4.93 3.04 -8.36
C PHE A 108 5.61 4.41 -8.52
N LEU A 109 5.11 5.26 -9.44
CA LEU A 109 5.60 6.61 -9.69
C LEU A 109 4.65 7.64 -9.04
#